data_AF-A0A7X9CRW8-F1
#
_entry.id   AF-A0A7X9CRW8-F1
#
_cell.length_a   1.000
_cell.length_b   1.000
_cell.length_c   1.000
_cell.angle_alpha   90.00
_cell.angle_beta   90.00
_cell.angle_gamma   90.00
#
_symmetry.space_group_name_H-M   'P 1'
#
loop_
_entity.id
_entity.type
_entity.pdbx_description
1 polymer ?
#
loop_
_entity_poly.entity_id
_entity_poly.type
_entity_poly.pdbx_seq_one_letter_code
_entity_poly.pdbx_strand_id
1 'polypeptide(L)'
;AFYNCYKLKEVTLPNSIKEIESFAFCNTGIESIKIPDGVEIIEEKAFYNCYKLKEVTLPNSIKEIESFAFCNTGIESIKIPDGIEVIEKSAFSNCENLKEVHLP
;
A
#
# COMPACT_ATOMS: atom_id res chain seq x y z
N ALA A 1 -10.63 9.71 -2.15
CA ALA A 1 -10.80 8.25 -2.34
C ALA A 1 -11.15 7.91 -3.79
N PHE A 2 -10.72 6.74 -4.27
CA PHE A 2 -10.83 6.19 -5.63
C PHE A 2 -11.39 4.74 -5.64
N TYR A 3 -12.21 4.40 -4.65
CA TYR A 3 -12.84 3.07 -4.51
C TYR A 3 -13.49 2.60 -5.82
N ASN A 4 -13.26 1.33 -6.20
CA ASN A 4 -13.78 0.69 -7.42
C ASN A 4 -13.40 1.37 -8.75
N CYS A 5 -12.36 2.21 -8.76
CA CYS A 5 -11.85 2.80 -10.00
C CYS A 5 -10.97 1.79 -10.76
N TYR A 6 -11.57 0.69 -11.26
CA TYR A 6 -10.87 -0.42 -11.93
C TYR A 6 -10.03 -0.02 -13.17
N LYS A 7 -10.33 1.14 -13.75
CA LYS A 7 -9.61 1.70 -14.91
C LYS A 7 -8.49 2.69 -14.53
N LEU A 8 -8.41 3.09 -13.26
CA LEU A 8 -7.34 3.96 -12.77
C LEU A 8 -6.03 3.17 -12.77
N LYS A 9 -5.05 3.62 -13.54
CA LYS A 9 -3.74 2.94 -13.69
C LYS A 9 -2.63 3.63 -12.90
N GLU A 10 -2.74 4.94 -12.75
CA GLU A 10 -1.71 5.80 -12.17
C GLU A 10 -2.38 6.85 -11.29
N VAL A 11 -1.69 7.22 -10.22
CA VAL A 11 -2.06 8.34 -9.35
C VAL A 11 -0.79 9.05 -8.90
N THR A 12 -0.86 10.38 -8.87
CA THR A 12 0.15 11.21 -8.19
C THR A 12 -0.44 11.72 -6.90
N LEU A 13 0.23 11.44 -5.78
CA LEU A 13 -0.18 11.89 -4.45
C LEU A 13 0.53 13.21 -4.10
N PRO A 14 -0.16 14.19 -3.51
CA PRO A 14 0.48 15.41 -3.07
C PRO A 14 1.29 15.17 -1.79
N ASN A 15 2.42 15.86 -1.62
CA ASN A 15 3.30 15.69 -0.44
C ASN A 15 2.68 16.19 0.89
N SER A 16 1.48 16.74 0.87
CA SER A 16 0.78 17.24 2.06
C SER A 16 -0.02 16.16 2.79
N ILE A 17 -0.16 14.96 2.21
CA ILE A 17 -0.92 13.88 2.84
C ILE A 17 -0.14 13.27 4.01
N LYS A 18 -0.88 12.87 5.05
CA LYS A 18 -0.34 12.24 6.25
C LYS A 18 -0.71 10.76 6.37
N GLU A 19 -1.83 10.38 5.77
CA GLU A 19 -2.40 9.05 5.90
C GLU A 19 -2.96 8.64 4.52
N ILE A 20 -2.88 7.35 4.21
CA ILE A 20 -3.67 6.76 3.13
C ILE A 20 -4.92 6.16 3.76
N GLU A 21 -6.01 6.89 3.64
CA GLU A 21 -7.29 6.54 4.27
C GLU A 21 -7.82 5.16 3.87
N SER A 22 -8.65 4.62 4.74
CA SER A 22 -9.29 3.32 4.60
C SER A 22 -10.00 3.23 3.24
N PHE A 23 -9.79 2.13 2.53
CA PHE A 23 -10.35 1.88 1.20
C PHE A 23 -9.99 2.91 0.11
N ALA A 24 -9.05 3.83 0.32
CA ALA A 24 -8.77 4.93 -0.60
C ALA A 24 -8.50 4.48 -2.04
N PHE A 25 -7.85 3.33 -2.24
CA PHE A 25 -7.55 2.73 -3.54
C PHE A 25 -8.11 1.32 -3.68
N CYS A 26 -9.03 0.90 -2.81
CA CYS A 26 -9.58 -0.45 -2.86
C CYS A 26 -10.28 -0.72 -4.20
N ASN A 27 -10.01 -1.91 -4.77
CA ASN A 27 -10.49 -2.34 -6.08
C ASN A 27 -10.10 -1.39 -7.24
N THR A 28 -8.91 -0.81 -7.21
CA THR A 28 -8.37 -0.02 -8.34
C THR A 28 -7.49 -0.86 -9.26
N GLY A 29 -7.22 -0.32 -10.46
CA GLY A 29 -6.35 -0.95 -11.46
C GLY A 29 -4.90 -0.43 -11.43
N ILE A 30 -4.48 0.24 -10.35
CA ILE A 30 -3.16 0.88 -10.28
C ILE A 30 -2.06 -0.16 -10.38
N GLU A 31 -0.99 0.17 -11.11
CA GLU A 31 0.11 -0.76 -11.36
C GLU A 31 1.32 -0.49 -10.46
N SER A 32 1.53 0.79 -10.10
CA SER A 32 2.53 1.24 -9.16
C SER A 32 2.02 2.40 -8.31
N ILE A 33 2.60 2.57 -7.12
CA ILE A 33 2.35 3.73 -6.27
C ILE A 33 3.62 4.15 -5.54
N LYS A 34 3.90 5.46 -5.57
CA LYS A 34 4.90 6.09 -4.71
C LYS A 34 4.18 6.81 -3.59
N ILE A 35 4.31 6.30 -2.37
CA ILE A 35 3.77 6.94 -1.18
C ILE A 35 4.68 8.13 -0.85
N PRO A 36 4.15 9.37 -0.74
CA PRO A 36 4.98 10.55 -0.55
C PRO A 36 5.54 10.61 0.87
N ASP A 37 6.68 11.30 1.01
CA ASP A 37 7.31 11.54 2.31
C ASP A 37 6.33 12.24 3.26
N GLY A 38 6.33 11.80 4.52
CA GLY A 38 5.45 12.35 5.56
C GLY A 38 4.13 11.61 5.74
N VAL A 39 3.81 10.63 4.89
CA VAL A 39 2.79 9.63 5.20
C VAL A 39 3.29 8.73 6.33
N GLU A 40 2.45 8.57 7.36
CA GLU A 40 2.76 7.84 8.58
C GLU A 40 1.92 6.56 8.68
N ILE A 41 0.69 6.55 8.17
CA ILE A 41 -0.24 5.42 8.29
C ILE A 41 -0.81 5.03 6.93
N ILE A 42 -0.89 3.72 6.68
CA ILE A 42 -1.68 3.14 5.59
C ILE A 42 -2.81 2.35 6.24
N GLU A 43 -4.02 2.89 6.16
CA GLU A 43 -5.17 2.40 6.90
C GLU A 43 -5.79 1.12 6.31
N GLU A 44 -6.76 0.56 7.04
CA GLU A 44 -7.48 -0.66 6.72
C GLU A 44 -7.91 -0.69 5.25
N LYS A 45 -7.47 -1.74 4.55
CA LYS A 45 -7.85 -2.02 3.15
C LYS A 45 -7.54 -0.88 2.16
N ALA A 46 -6.63 0.06 2.47
CA ALA A 46 -6.26 1.17 1.59
C ALA A 46 -6.01 0.73 0.14
N PHE A 47 -5.30 -0.37 -0.09
CA PHE A 47 -4.99 -0.96 -1.39
C PHE A 47 -5.59 -2.37 -1.58
N TYR A 48 -6.64 -2.71 -0.84
CA TYR A 48 -7.28 -4.02 -0.93
C TYR A 48 -7.74 -4.35 -2.35
N ASN A 49 -7.50 -5.57 -2.82
CA ASN A 49 -7.85 -6.04 -4.16
C ASN A 49 -7.25 -5.21 -5.32
N CYS A 50 -6.14 -4.51 -5.11
CA CYS A 50 -5.37 -3.91 -6.21
C CYS A 50 -4.52 -4.99 -6.89
N TYR A 51 -5.14 -5.96 -7.56
CA TYR A 51 -4.47 -7.12 -8.16
C TYR A 51 -3.36 -6.78 -9.17
N LYS A 52 -3.41 -5.57 -9.73
CA LYS A 52 -2.41 -5.07 -10.69
C LYS A 52 -1.25 -4.31 -10.04
N LEU A 53 -1.36 -3.97 -8.75
CA LEU A 53 -0.34 -3.21 -8.03
C LEU A 53 0.86 -4.11 -7.79
N LYS A 54 1.95 -3.86 -8.52
CA LYS A 54 3.19 -4.64 -8.45
C LYS A 54 4.30 -3.93 -7.69
N GLU A 55 4.33 -2.61 -7.79
CA GLU A 55 5.41 -1.78 -7.27
C GLU A 55 4.87 -0.78 -6.24
N VAL A 56 5.36 -0.88 -5.01
CA VAL A 56 5.03 0.04 -3.92
C VAL A 56 6.32 0.61 -3.38
N THR A 57 6.47 1.94 -3.41
CA THR A 57 7.56 2.63 -2.73
C THR A 57 7.03 3.24 -1.44
N LEU A 58 7.48 2.72 -0.30
CA LEU A 58 7.16 3.24 1.03
C LEU A 58 8.24 4.24 1.48
N PRO A 59 7.88 5.42 2.02
CA PRO A 59 8.83 6.33 2.64
C PRO A 59 9.25 5.81 4.02
N ASN A 60 10.38 6.29 4.53
CA ASN A 60 10.86 5.95 5.88
C ASN A 60 9.95 6.48 7.01
N SER A 61 8.99 7.34 6.69
CA SER A 61 8.04 7.91 7.65
C SER A 61 6.90 6.96 8.03
N ILE A 62 6.69 5.85 7.30
CA ILE A 62 5.62 4.90 7.63
C ILE A 62 5.87 4.28 9.00
N LYS A 63 4.86 4.40 9.86
CA LYS A 63 4.80 3.84 11.21
C LYS A 63 3.86 2.65 11.29
N GLU A 64 2.77 2.68 10.54
CA GLU A 64 1.73 1.68 10.64
C GLU A 64 1.18 1.26 9.28
N ILE A 65 1.00 -0.05 9.12
CA ILE A 65 0.30 -0.68 8.00
C ILE A 65 -0.82 -1.53 8.60
N GLU A 66 -2.05 -1.06 8.46
CA GLU A 66 -3.22 -1.65 9.10
C GLU A 66 -3.74 -2.91 8.39
N SER A 67 -4.72 -3.55 9.03
CA SER A 67 -5.31 -4.80 8.60
C SER A 67 -5.72 -4.77 7.13
N PHE A 68 -5.28 -5.78 6.38
CA PHE A 68 -5.60 -5.97 4.95
C PHE A 68 -5.19 -4.81 4.01
N ALA A 69 -4.36 -3.85 4.43
CA ALA A 69 -3.98 -2.69 3.64
C ALA A 69 -3.53 -3.04 2.20
N PHE A 70 -2.72 -4.08 2.04
CA PHE A 70 -2.23 -4.59 0.76
C PHE A 70 -2.70 -6.02 0.46
N CYS A 71 -3.81 -6.46 1.07
CA CYS A 71 -4.32 -7.80 0.83
C CYS A 71 -4.87 -7.94 -0.60
N ASN A 72 -4.63 -9.10 -1.23
CA ASN A 72 -4.98 -9.38 -2.63
C ASN A 72 -4.33 -8.39 -3.63
N THR A 73 -3.05 -8.08 -3.45
CA THR A 73 -2.27 -7.24 -4.38
C THR A 73 -1.28 -8.06 -5.21
N GLY A 74 -0.79 -7.47 -6.30
CA GLY A 74 0.17 -8.10 -7.20
C GLY A 74 1.64 -7.86 -6.85
N ILE A 75 1.93 -7.40 -5.63
CA ILE A 75 3.27 -6.97 -5.20
C ILE A 75 4.26 -8.12 -5.31
N GLU A 76 5.41 -7.89 -5.92
CA GLU A 76 6.45 -8.92 -6.14
C GLU A 76 7.58 -8.85 -5.11
N SER A 77 7.97 -7.64 -4.71
CA SER A 77 8.95 -7.36 -3.66
C SER A 77 8.52 -6.12 -2.90
N ILE A 78 8.77 -6.09 -1.59
CA ILE A 78 8.53 -4.90 -0.78
C ILE A 78 9.65 -4.68 0.23
N LYS A 79 10.09 -3.42 0.34
CA LYS A 79 10.97 -2.97 1.41
C LYS A 79 10.13 -2.34 2.51
N ILE A 80 10.15 -2.93 3.69
CA ILE A 80 9.57 -2.37 4.89
C ILE A 80 10.56 -1.34 5.46
N PRO A 81 10.12 -0.10 5.76
CA PRO A 81 11.01 0.94 6.26
C PRO A 81 11.45 0.67 7.70
N ASP A 82 12.68 1.08 8.04
CA ASP A 82 13.32 0.88 9.36
C ASP A 82 12.50 1.43 10.54
N GLY A 83 11.68 2.45 10.28
CA GLY A 83 10.86 3.13 11.27
C GLY A 83 9.48 2.51 11.54
N ILE A 84 9.16 1.37 10.92
CA ILE A 84 7.88 0.67 11.09
C ILE A 84 7.69 0.25 12.56
N GLU A 85 6.49 0.47 13.08
CA GLU A 85 6.12 0.11 14.47
C GLU A 85 5.11 -1.02 14.47
N VAL A 86 4.13 -0.96 13.57
CA VAL A 86 3.03 -1.93 13.49
C VAL A 86 2.80 -2.38 12.05
N ILE A 87 2.72 -3.70 11.87
CA ILE A 87 2.12 -4.32 10.68
C ILE A 87 1.01 -5.23 11.19
N GLU A 88 -0.23 -4.83 10.95
CA GLU A 88 -1.38 -5.56 11.44
C GLU A 88 -1.64 -6.87 10.69
N LYS A 89 -2.52 -7.68 11.28
CA LYS A 89 -2.90 -8.99 10.75
C LYS A 89 -3.37 -8.87 9.30
N SER A 90 -2.84 -9.76 8.47
CA SER A 90 -3.25 -9.89 7.07
C SER A 90 -2.98 -8.67 6.19
N ALA A 91 -2.18 -7.68 6.63
CA ALA A 91 -1.80 -6.52 5.83
C ALA A 91 -1.33 -6.90 4.42
N PHE A 92 -0.57 -7.99 4.29
CA PHE A 92 -0.06 -8.54 3.04
C PHE A 92 -0.61 -9.94 2.70
N SER A 93 -1.79 -10.31 3.20
CA SER A 93 -2.39 -11.61 2.85
C SER A 93 -2.71 -11.73 1.37
N ASN A 94 -2.60 -12.95 0.82
CA ASN A 94 -2.90 -13.25 -0.58
C ASN A 94 -2.13 -12.39 -1.60
N CYS A 95 -0.93 -11.93 -1.26
CA CYS A 95 0.01 -11.38 -2.23
C CYS A 95 0.70 -12.55 -2.94
N GLU A 96 -0.01 -13.22 -3.85
CA GLU A 96 0.43 -14.50 -4.46
C GLU A 96 1.76 -14.39 -5.24
N ASN A 97 2.13 -13.19 -5.68
CA ASN A 97 3.36 -12.93 -6.41
C ASN A 97 4.53 -12.48 -5.53
N LEU A 98 4.31 -12.28 -4.23
CA LEU A 98 5.31 -11.75 -3.30
C LEU A 98 6.41 -12.78 -3.08
N LYS A 99 7.61 -12.48 -3.57
CA LYS A 99 8.79 -13.37 -3.51
C LYS A 99 9.82 -12.89 -2.50
N GLU A 100 9.86 -11.59 -2.25
CA GLU A 100 10.90 -10.97 -1.44
C GLU A 100 10.31 -9.91 -0.50
N VAL A 101 10.74 -9.95 0.76
CA VAL A 101 10.40 -8.95 1.76
C VAL A 101 11.69 -8.55 2.44
N HIS A 102 12.05 -7.27 2.33
CA HIS A 102 13.17 -6.71 3.09
C HIS A 102 12.63 -6.09 4.36
N LEU A 103 12.94 -6.71 5.49
CA LEU A 103 12.67 -6.16 6.82
C LEU A 103 13.83 -5.24 7.25
N PRO A 104 13.59 -4.34 8.21
CA PRO A 104 14.64 -3.56 8.87
C PRO A 104 15.77 -4.42 9.44
#